data_AF-A0A350JN08-F1
#
_entry.id   AF-A0A350JN08-F1
#
_cell.length_a   1.000
_cell.length_b   1.000
_cell.length_c   1.000
_cell.angle_alpha   90.00
_cell.angle_beta   90.00
_cell.angle_gamma   90.00
#
_symmetry.space_group_name_H-M   'P 1'
#
loop_
_entity.id
_entity.type
_entity.pdbx_description
1 polymer ?
#
loop_
_entity_poly.entity_id
_entity_poly.type
_entity_poly.pdbx_seq_one_letter_code
_entity_poly.pdbx_strand_id
1 'polypeptide(L)'
;MSKFETMNKLFFAAIAAFAFTLTSCQKCTDCACVGNNTFEFADGMPQADQDFITDVYTQDYQDNSQELCEKRGDFDDAVSSYEASSLSFEESQTYQGNDWSLKTSYDCTCEE
;
A
#
# COMPACT_ATOMS: atom_id res chain seq x y z
N MET A 1 -32.80 -73.12 9.07
CA MET A 1 -31.76 -73.79 9.88
C MET A 1 -30.46 -73.79 9.09
N SER A 2 -29.43 -73.10 9.58
CA SER A 2 -28.02 -73.16 9.15
C SER A 2 -27.73 -72.77 7.68
N LYS A 3 -26.68 -72.02 7.33
CA LYS A 3 -25.37 -71.88 7.97
C LYS A 3 -24.66 -70.67 7.34
N PHE A 4 -24.11 -69.83 8.20
CA PHE A 4 -22.78 -69.23 8.10
C PHE A 4 -22.36 -68.53 6.80
N GLU A 5 -22.42 -67.21 6.89
CA GLU A 5 -21.40 -66.28 6.41
C GLU A 5 -19.98 -66.85 6.49
N THR A 6 -19.21 -66.77 5.40
CA THR A 6 -17.80 -66.38 5.51
C THR A 6 -17.23 -65.86 4.19
N MET A 7 -16.60 -64.69 4.32
CA MET A 7 -15.31 -64.34 3.72
C MET A 7 -15.22 -63.84 2.27
N ASN A 8 -14.75 -62.59 2.23
CA ASN A 8 -13.57 -62.14 1.48
C ASN A 8 -13.88 -61.29 0.24
N LYS A 9 -13.87 -59.97 0.45
CA LYS A 9 -12.95 -59.05 -0.23
C LYS A 9 -12.94 -57.71 0.49
N LEU A 10 -11.97 -57.57 1.40
CA LEU A 10 -11.38 -56.29 1.73
C LEU A 10 -10.95 -55.60 0.42
N PHE A 11 -11.58 -54.49 0.08
CA PHE A 11 -10.95 -53.44 -0.72
C PHE A 11 -11.36 -52.09 -0.13
N PHE A 12 -10.60 -51.69 0.88
CA PHE A 12 -10.39 -50.29 1.19
C PHE A 12 -9.67 -49.62 0.00
N ALA A 13 -10.28 -48.60 -0.57
CA ALA A 13 -9.62 -47.56 -1.38
C ALA A 13 -10.61 -46.36 -1.41
N ALA A 14 -10.57 -45.41 -0.47
CA ALA A 14 -9.60 -44.31 -0.38
C ALA A 14 -9.42 -43.56 -1.71
N ILE A 15 -10.26 -42.54 -1.95
CA ILE A 15 -9.82 -41.20 -2.37
C ILE A 15 -10.75 -40.20 -1.69
N ALA A 16 -10.41 -39.84 -0.46
CA ALA A 16 -10.68 -38.49 0.01
C ALA A 16 -9.74 -37.55 -0.76
N ALA A 17 -10.19 -36.31 -0.91
CA ALA A 17 -9.41 -35.15 -1.30
C ALA A 17 -9.25 -34.96 -2.82
N PHE A 18 -9.35 -33.76 -3.37
CA PHE A 18 -9.48 -32.43 -2.79
C PHE A 18 -10.46 -31.68 -3.68
N ALA A 19 -11.58 -31.22 -3.11
CA ALA A 19 -12.06 -29.93 -3.56
C ALA A 19 -10.96 -28.94 -3.13
N PHE A 20 -9.96 -28.75 -3.98
CA PHE A 20 -9.18 -27.52 -3.94
C PHE A 20 -10.18 -26.44 -4.32
N THR A 21 -11.00 -26.03 -3.36
CA THR A 21 -11.40 -24.65 -3.28
C THR A 21 -10.07 -23.91 -3.35
N LEU A 22 -9.76 -23.36 -4.51
CA LEU A 22 -8.73 -22.34 -4.67
C LEU A 22 -9.25 -21.15 -3.86
N THR A 23 -9.25 -21.28 -2.52
CA THR A 23 -9.23 -20.15 -1.61
C THR A 23 -8.10 -19.31 -2.16
N SER A 24 -8.45 -18.19 -2.77
CA SER A 24 -7.51 -17.29 -3.41
C SER A 24 -6.28 -17.22 -2.52
N CYS A 25 -5.13 -17.68 -3.01
CA CYS A 25 -3.84 -17.57 -2.30
C CYS A 25 -3.40 -16.10 -2.35
N GLN A 26 -4.31 -15.18 -2.06
CA GLN A 26 -4.12 -13.75 -2.03
C GLN A 26 -3.90 -13.37 -0.57
N LYS A 27 -2.93 -12.49 -0.34
CA LYS A 27 -2.71 -11.80 0.92
C LYS A 27 -3.05 -10.33 0.64
N CYS A 28 -3.66 -9.67 1.62
CA CYS A 28 -3.98 -8.26 1.55
C CYS A 28 -3.39 -7.55 2.76
N THR A 29 -3.03 -6.28 2.60
CA THR A 29 -2.67 -5.36 3.69
C THR A 29 -3.18 -3.96 3.34
N ASP A 30 -3.47 -3.18 4.37
CA ASP A 30 -3.79 -1.77 4.20
C ASP A 30 -2.49 -0.98 4.06
N CYS A 31 -2.43 -0.12 3.06
CA CYS A 31 -1.30 0.76 2.83
C CYS A 31 -1.78 2.21 2.74
N ALA A 32 -0.91 3.14 3.13
CA ALA A 32 -1.16 4.56 3.02
C ALA A 32 0.11 5.31 2.62
N CYS A 33 -0.06 6.33 1.78
CA CYS A 33 0.95 7.36 1.56
C CYS A 33 0.47 8.65 2.23
N VAL A 34 1.34 9.26 3.05
CA VAL A 34 1.03 10.50 3.76
C VAL A 34 2.03 11.57 3.37
N GLY A 35 1.53 12.72 2.93
CA GLY A 35 2.31 13.90 2.58
C GLY A 35 2.52 14.82 3.76
N ASN A 36 3.75 15.31 3.94
CA ASN A 36 4.07 16.33 4.93
C ASN A 36 4.89 17.44 4.29
N ASN A 37 4.28 18.62 4.17
CA ASN A 37 4.91 19.81 3.61
C ASN A 37 5.15 20.84 4.72
N THR A 38 6.39 21.30 4.87
CA THR A 38 6.76 22.42 5.72
C THR A 38 7.28 23.55 4.86
N PHE A 39 6.54 24.66 4.82
CA PHE A 39 6.91 25.86 4.06
C PHE A 39 7.53 26.91 4.96
N GLU A 40 8.55 27.59 4.44
CA GLU A 40 9.05 28.85 5.01
C GLU A 40 8.95 29.93 3.94
N PHE A 41 8.30 31.04 4.28
CA PHE A 41 8.12 32.18 3.38
C PHE A 41 8.86 33.40 3.92
N ALA A 42 9.41 34.22 3.03
CA ALA A 42 10.01 35.48 3.40
C ALA A 42 9.01 36.42 4.10
N ASP A 43 9.52 37.22 5.04
CA ASP A 43 8.74 38.22 5.76
C ASP A 43 8.07 39.20 4.79
N GLY A 44 6.75 39.37 4.95
CA GLY A 44 5.96 40.29 4.12
C GLY A 44 5.49 39.73 2.78
N MET A 45 5.76 38.45 2.47
CA MET A 45 5.13 37.79 1.33
C MET A 45 3.61 37.80 1.49
N PRO A 46 2.83 38.27 0.49
CA PRO A 46 1.37 38.29 0.56
C PRO A 46 0.77 36.90 0.79
N GLN A 47 -0.27 36.79 1.63
CA GLN A 47 -0.91 35.51 1.94
C GLN A 47 -1.43 34.80 0.68
N ALA A 48 -1.98 35.53 -0.29
CA ALA A 48 -2.47 34.94 -1.53
C ALA A 48 -1.36 34.23 -2.34
N ASP A 49 -0.12 34.72 -2.27
CA ASP A 49 1.02 34.10 -2.93
C ASP A 49 1.49 32.86 -2.17
N GLN A 50 1.49 32.91 -0.82
CA GLN A 50 1.76 31.76 0.04
C GLN A 50 0.74 30.63 -0.20
N ASP A 51 -0.55 30.99 -0.29
CA ASP A 51 -1.64 30.06 -0.55
C ASP A 51 -1.51 29.43 -1.93
N PHE A 52 -1.17 30.23 -2.95
CA PHE A 52 -0.91 29.74 -4.31
C PHE A 52 0.23 28.72 -4.34
N ILE A 53 1.37 29.01 -3.70
CA ILE A 53 2.51 28.08 -3.61
C ILE A 53 2.08 26.81 -2.87
N THR A 54 1.42 26.95 -1.72
CA THR A 54 1.00 25.81 -0.88
C THR A 54 0.02 24.89 -1.62
N ASP A 55 -0.91 25.44 -2.40
CA ASP A 55 -1.92 24.67 -3.13
C ASP A 55 -1.30 23.77 -4.21
N VAL A 56 -0.26 24.24 -4.90
CA VAL A 56 0.46 23.45 -5.92
C VAL A 56 1.02 22.15 -5.32
N TYR A 57 1.73 22.23 -4.20
CA TYR A 57 2.34 21.04 -3.57
C TYR A 57 1.32 20.17 -2.83
N THR A 58 0.20 20.74 -2.42
CA THR A 58 -0.88 19.96 -1.80
C THR A 58 -1.59 19.08 -2.84
N GLN A 59 -1.66 19.50 -4.10
CA GLN A 59 -2.25 18.69 -5.17
C GLN A 59 -1.39 17.48 -5.56
N ASP A 60 -0.07 17.62 -5.58
CA ASP A 60 0.84 16.56 -6.04
C ASP A 60 1.08 15.46 -4.98
N TYR A 61 0.94 15.79 -3.69
CA TYR A 61 1.24 14.90 -2.57
C TYR A 61 0.04 14.70 -1.64
N GLN A 62 -1.13 14.41 -2.22
CA GLN A 62 -2.33 14.11 -1.44
C GLN A 62 -2.22 12.76 -0.74
N ASP A 63 -2.66 12.73 0.52
CA ASP A 63 -2.78 11.50 1.28
C ASP A 63 -3.67 10.50 0.53
N ASN A 64 -3.19 9.27 0.42
CA ASN A 64 -3.98 8.17 -0.10
C ASN A 64 -3.89 6.96 0.80
N SER A 65 -4.95 6.15 0.79
CA SER A 65 -4.96 4.84 1.40
C SER A 65 -5.61 3.84 0.45
N GLN A 66 -5.08 2.63 0.44
CA GLN A 66 -5.59 1.54 -0.39
C GLN A 66 -5.32 0.19 0.27
N GLU A 67 -6.22 -0.76 0.03
CA GLU A 67 -5.95 -2.17 0.34
C GLU A 67 -5.12 -2.75 -0.81
N LEU A 68 -3.89 -3.16 -0.52
CA LEU A 68 -3.01 -3.84 -1.46
C LEU A 68 -3.20 -5.34 -1.34
N CYS A 69 -3.74 -5.95 -2.39
CA CYS A 69 -4.13 -7.35 -2.42
C CYS A 69 -3.40 -8.09 -3.54
N GLU A 70 -2.50 -9.00 -3.19
CA GLU A 70 -1.69 -9.73 -4.17
C GLU A 70 -1.55 -11.22 -3.87
N LYS A 71 -1.17 -12.00 -4.88
CA LYS A 71 -0.86 -13.41 -4.67
C LYS A 71 0.26 -13.54 -3.64
N ARG A 72 0.20 -14.54 -2.76
CA ARG A 72 1.17 -14.76 -1.68
C ARG A 72 2.63 -14.81 -2.15
N GLY A 73 2.90 -15.28 -3.36
CA GLY A 73 4.25 -15.31 -3.93
C GLY A 73 4.78 -13.95 -4.38
N ASP A 74 3.86 -13.01 -4.65
CA ASP A 74 4.16 -11.68 -5.20
C ASP A 74 3.89 -10.56 -4.16
N PHE A 75 3.32 -10.90 -3.01
CA PHE A 75 2.83 -9.94 -2.02
C PHE A 75 3.94 -9.08 -1.41
N ASP A 76 5.04 -9.69 -0.98
CA ASP A 76 6.13 -8.94 -0.33
C ASP A 76 6.81 -7.99 -1.33
N ASP A 77 6.93 -8.39 -2.61
CA ASP A 77 7.44 -7.54 -3.68
C ASP A 77 6.49 -6.37 -3.99
N ALA A 78 5.17 -6.60 -3.92
CA ALA A 78 4.16 -5.57 -4.13
C ALA A 78 4.13 -4.56 -2.97
N VAL A 79 4.26 -5.00 -1.72
CA VAL A 79 4.45 -4.12 -0.55
C VAL A 79 5.73 -3.30 -0.73
N SER A 80 6.86 -3.95 -0.99
CA SER A 80 8.14 -3.27 -1.21
C SER A 80 8.09 -2.24 -2.34
N SER A 81 7.39 -2.56 -3.43
CA SER A 81 7.18 -1.63 -4.56
C SER A 81 6.32 -0.43 -4.18
N TYR A 82 5.28 -0.64 -3.37
CA TYR A 82 4.44 0.45 -2.86
C TYR A 82 5.26 1.36 -1.95
N GLU A 83 5.97 0.80 -0.97
CA GLU A 83 6.78 1.56 -0.02
C GLU A 83 7.96 2.29 -0.68
N ALA A 84 8.51 1.74 -1.76
CA ALA A 84 9.52 2.38 -2.59
C ALA A 84 9.02 3.64 -3.33
N SER A 85 7.70 3.89 -3.35
CA SER A 85 7.14 5.16 -3.85
C SER A 85 7.33 6.32 -2.88
N SER A 86 7.83 6.05 -1.68
CA SER A 86 8.18 7.08 -0.71
C SER A 86 9.27 8.00 -1.25
N LEU A 87 9.16 9.29 -0.95
CA LEU A 87 10.13 10.29 -1.37
C LEU A 87 10.27 11.39 -0.33
N SER A 88 11.40 12.08 -0.38
CA SER A 88 11.64 13.29 0.40
C SER A 88 12.54 14.22 -0.37
N PHE A 89 12.23 15.50 -0.38
CA PHE A 89 13.11 16.52 -0.95
C PHE A 89 12.95 17.86 -0.24
N GLU A 90 13.94 18.70 -0.46
CA GLU A 90 13.93 20.09 -0.03
C GLU A 90 14.20 20.98 -1.24
N GLU A 91 13.56 22.14 -1.28
CA GLU A 91 13.85 23.14 -2.29
C GLU A 91 13.82 24.56 -1.73
N SER A 92 14.40 25.48 -2.49
CA SER A 92 14.40 26.90 -2.19
C SER A 92 14.32 27.67 -3.51
N GLN A 93 13.39 28.60 -3.58
CA GLN A 93 13.04 29.33 -4.80
C GLN A 93 12.68 30.78 -4.48
N THR A 94 12.46 31.58 -5.52
CA THR A 94 12.00 32.96 -5.41
C THR A 94 10.72 33.14 -6.23
N TYR A 95 9.67 33.71 -5.62
CA TYR A 95 8.41 34.05 -6.29
C TYR A 95 8.11 35.53 -6.12
N GLN A 96 7.93 36.25 -7.24
CA GLN A 96 7.73 37.70 -7.25
C GLN A 96 8.76 38.52 -6.44
N GLY A 97 10.01 38.03 -6.37
CA GLY A 97 11.09 38.67 -5.60
C GLY A 97 11.13 38.33 -4.12
N ASN A 98 10.23 37.48 -3.63
CA ASN A 98 10.23 36.96 -2.27
C ASN A 98 10.73 35.52 -2.24
N ASP A 99 11.68 35.24 -1.36
CA ASP A 99 12.22 33.89 -1.20
C ASP A 99 11.24 32.99 -0.44
N TRP A 100 11.27 31.70 -0.76
CA TRP A 100 10.57 30.67 -0.01
C TRP A 100 11.32 29.34 -0.09
N SER A 101 11.06 28.47 0.88
CA SER A 101 11.59 27.12 0.92
C SER A 101 10.50 26.12 1.27
N LEU A 102 10.71 24.88 0.85
CA LEU A 102 9.87 23.75 1.18
C LEU A 102 10.73 22.58 1.61
N LYS A 103 10.30 21.90 2.67
CA LYS A 103 10.71 20.54 2.99
C LYS A 103 9.49 19.65 2.86
N THR A 104 9.60 18.61 2.07
CA THR A 104 8.50 17.68 1.83
C THR A 104 8.94 16.23 2.03
N SER A 105 8.07 15.45 2.65
CA SER A 105 8.11 13.99 2.61
C SER A 105 6.77 13.46 2.13
N TYR A 106 6.82 12.33 1.43
CA TYR A 106 5.67 11.54 1.05
C TYR A 106 6.00 10.11 1.41
N ASP A 107 5.43 9.65 2.52
CA ASP A 107 5.81 8.40 3.17
C ASP A 107 4.73 7.33 2.90
N CYS A 108 5.06 6.37 2.05
CA CYS A 108 4.20 5.24 1.69
C CYS A 108 4.57 4.02 2.53
N THR A 109 3.62 3.53 3.32
CA THR A 109 3.82 2.39 4.25
C THR A 109 2.63 1.44 4.19
N CYS A 110 2.87 0.16 4.39
CA CYS A 110 1.82 -0.85 4.57
C CYS A 110 1.79 -1.36 6.02
N GLU A 111 0.62 -1.80 6.49
CA GLU A 111 0.52 -2.48 7.78
C GLU A 111 1.28 -3.82 7.77
N GLU A 112 2.00 -4.11 8.86
CA GLU A 112 2.77 -5.35 9.05
C GLU A 112 1.89 -6.58 9.35
#